data_AF-A0A7C3W4N4-F1
#
_entry.id   AF-A0A7C3W4N4-F1
#
_cell.length_a   1.000
_cell.length_b   1.000
_cell.length_c   1.000
_cell.angle_alpha   90.00
_cell.angle_beta   90.00
_cell.angle_gamma   90.00
#
_symmetry.space_group_name_H-M   'P 1'
#
loop_
_entity.id
_entity.type
_entity.pdbx_description
1 polymer ?
#
loop_
_entity_poly.entity_id
_entity_poly.type
_entity_poly.pdbx_seq_one_letter_code
_entity_poly.pdbx_strand_id
1 'polypeptide(L)'
;MRRDRLLIVVSAPSGAGKTSLCRGAVASIPGLVHSVSYTTRPPRPDEREGRDYFFISEQEFSRKIEEGEFAEWARVHGHLYGTSRLELEKYFQAGNDVILDIDVQGASQLRERYPTGIFIFVLPPDWKRLEQRLRLRKTDPEEEVQRRLQKARSEIREYDKYQYLIINDDLEMAISELRSIIIAERCRTFRADPGFLKDLMGQDRRGRSCCDS
;
A
#
# COMPACT_ATOMS: atom_id res chain seq x y z
N MET A 1 -1.04 22.51 2.66
CA MET A 1 -0.84 22.54 1.19
C MET A 1 -1.88 21.63 0.56
N ARG A 2 -2.70 22.16 -0.35
CA ARG A 2 -3.54 21.32 -1.22
C ARG A 2 -2.61 20.61 -2.20
N ARG A 3 -2.77 19.29 -2.32
CA ARG A 3 -1.97 18.43 -3.20
C ARG A 3 -2.75 17.17 -3.55
N ASP A 4 -2.33 16.52 -4.62
CA ASP A 4 -2.83 15.20 -4.98
C ASP A 4 -2.48 14.18 -3.89
N ARG A 5 -3.40 13.22 -3.70
CA ARG A 5 -3.23 12.13 -2.74
C ARG A 5 -2.39 11.03 -3.34
N LEU A 6 -1.53 10.46 -2.49
CA LEU A 6 -0.60 9.42 -2.87
C LEU A 6 -1.26 8.05 -2.70
N LEU A 7 -1.10 7.19 -3.68
CA LEU A 7 -1.20 5.76 -3.51
C LEU A 7 0.20 5.20 -3.29
N ILE A 8 0.45 4.65 -2.11
CA ILE A 8 1.72 4.00 -1.74
C ILE A 8 1.48 2.50 -1.74
N VAL A 9 2.23 1.77 -2.55
CA VAL A 9 2.17 0.31 -2.65
C VAL A 9 3.47 -0.25 -2.09
N VAL A 10 3.36 -0.97 -0.98
CA VAL A 10 4.48 -1.69 -0.37
C VAL A 10 4.32 -3.17 -0.69
N SER A 11 5.35 -3.75 -1.30
CA SER A 11 5.44 -5.19 -1.51
C SER A 11 6.71 -5.73 -0.89
N ALA A 12 6.69 -7.00 -0.51
CA ALA A 12 7.81 -7.66 0.11
C ALA A 12 7.66 -9.17 -0.11
N PRO A 13 8.76 -9.94 -0.15
CA PRO A 13 8.64 -11.38 -0.13
C PRO A 13 8.01 -11.84 1.19
N SER A 14 7.35 -12.98 1.16
CA SER A 14 6.72 -13.55 2.37
C SER A 14 7.73 -13.63 3.53
N GLY A 15 7.34 -13.12 4.71
CA GLY A 15 8.19 -13.11 5.91
C GLY A 15 9.07 -11.86 6.11
N ALA A 16 9.04 -10.88 5.21
CA ALA A 16 9.87 -9.67 5.31
C ALA A 16 9.37 -8.58 6.28
N GLY A 17 8.26 -8.79 7.01
CA GLY A 17 7.78 -7.84 8.04
C GLY A 17 6.97 -6.64 7.52
N LYS A 18 6.46 -6.73 6.28
CA LYS A 18 5.72 -5.68 5.57
C LYS A 18 4.60 -5.01 6.38
N THR A 19 3.72 -5.79 7.01
CA THR A 19 2.56 -5.25 7.75
C THR A 19 2.99 -4.42 8.97
N SER A 20 4.03 -4.84 9.69
CA SER A 20 4.56 -4.07 10.82
C SER A 20 5.14 -2.73 10.36
N LEU A 21 5.89 -2.74 9.25
CA LEU A 21 6.45 -1.54 8.64
C LEU A 21 5.35 -0.55 8.23
N CYS A 22 4.31 -1.01 7.53
CA CYS A 22 3.19 -0.16 7.12
C CYS A 22 2.42 0.40 8.32
N ARG A 23 2.18 -0.41 9.37
CA ARG A 23 1.54 0.05 10.60
C ARG A 23 2.35 1.14 11.30
N GLY A 24 3.68 0.99 11.38
CA GLY A 24 4.56 2.02 11.94
C GLY A 24 4.57 3.31 11.12
N ALA A 25 4.54 3.21 9.78
CA ALA A 25 4.42 4.37 8.91
C ALA A 25 3.09 5.12 9.11
N VAL A 26 1.95 4.41 9.16
CA VAL A 26 0.64 5.02 9.43
C VAL A 26 0.61 5.71 10.79
N ALA A 27 1.17 5.09 11.83
CA ALA A 27 1.22 5.68 13.16
C ALA A 27 2.07 6.95 13.24
N SER A 28 3.10 7.07 12.39
CA SER A 28 4.05 8.18 12.44
C SER A 28 3.75 9.31 11.44
N ILE A 29 2.96 9.07 10.39
CA ILE A 29 2.76 10.02 9.28
C ILE A 29 1.32 10.54 9.28
N PRO A 30 1.09 11.82 9.63
CA PRO A 30 -0.25 12.41 9.57
C PRO A 30 -0.86 12.35 8.16
N GLY A 31 -2.15 12.02 8.10
CA GLY A 31 -2.92 11.91 6.86
C GLY A 31 -2.52 10.73 5.97
N LEU A 32 -1.79 9.74 6.49
CA LEU A 32 -1.57 8.45 5.85
C LEU A 32 -2.51 7.42 6.49
N VAL A 33 -3.24 6.65 5.67
CA VAL A 33 -4.14 5.59 6.15
C VAL A 33 -3.83 4.27 5.46
N HIS A 34 -4.00 3.17 6.18
CA HIS A 34 -3.90 1.83 5.60
C HIS A 34 -5.25 1.43 4.99
N SER A 35 -5.23 0.89 3.77
CA SER A 35 -6.46 0.37 3.15
C SER A 35 -6.77 -1.02 3.67
N VAL A 36 -8.00 -1.20 4.15
CA VAL A 36 -8.52 -2.52 4.52
C VAL A 36 -8.86 -3.28 3.24
N SER A 37 -8.21 -4.44 3.03
CA SER A 37 -8.43 -5.29 1.85
C SER A 37 -9.57 -6.29 2.09
N TYR A 38 -10.17 -6.78 1.01
CA TYR A 38 -11.07 -7.93 1.06
C TYR A 38 -10.25 -9.22 1.03
N THR A 39 -10.74 -10.29 1.68
CA THR A 39 -10.15 -11.62 1.56
C THR A 39 -11.18 -12.73 1.68
N THR A 40 -10.90 -13.86 1.01
CA THR A 40 -11.67 -15.11 1.15
C THR A 40 -11.11 -16.05 2.21
N ARG A 41 -10.00 -15.68 2.84
CA ARG A 41 -9.44 -16.41 3.98
C ARG A 41 -10.36 -16.24 5.19
N PRO A 42 -10.58 -17.27 6.02
CA PRO A 42 -11.28 -17.09 7.29
C PRO A 42 -10.49 -16.15 8.23
N PRO A 43 -11.20 -15.36 9.07
CA PRO A 43 -10.56 -14.52 10.07
C PRO A 43 -9.79 -15.36 11.09
N ARG A 44 -8.64 -14.85 11.55
CA ARG A 44 -7.92 -15.40 12.71
C ARG A 44 -8.56 -14.91 14.02
N PRO A 45 -8.30 -15.57 15.16
CA PRO A 45 -8.92 -15.21 16.44
C PRO A 45 -8.78 -13.74 16.85
N ASP A 46 -7.67 -13.09 16.48
CA ASP A 46 -7.37 -11.70 16.86
C ASP A 46 -7.73 -10.66 15.78
N GLU A 47 -8.23 -11.10 14.62
CA GLU A 47 -8.59 -10.22 13.51
C GLU A 47 -10.03 -9.74 13.62
N ARG A 48 -10.29 -8.50 13.18
CA ARG A 48 -11.63 -7.89 13.21
C ARG A 48 -12.08 -7.48 11.82
N GLU A 49 -13.35 -7.78 11.51
CA GLU A 49 -14.05 -7.37 10.29
C GLU A 49 -13.98 -5.85 10.11
N GLY A 50 -13.64 -5.40 8.90
CA GLY A 50 -13.53 -3.98 8.55
C GLY A 50 -12.35 -3.23 9.18
N ARG A 51 -11.52 -3.92 9.98
CA ARG A 51 -10.27 -3.37 10.54
C ARG A 51 -9.04 -4.03 9.94
N ASP A 52 -8.99 -5.36 9.98
CA ASP A 52 -7.87 -6.13 9.44
C ASP A 52 -8.11 -6.51 7.99
N TYR A 53 -9.30 -7.06 7.71
CA TYR A 53 -9.81 -7.33 6.37
C TYR A 53 -11.35 -7.22 6.35
N PHE A 54 -11.91 -7.11 5.16
CA PHE A 54 -13.29 -7.48 4.89
C PHE A 54 -13.34 -8.96 4.53
N PHE A 55 -13.89 -9.80 5.40
CA PHE A 55 -13.92 -11.25 5.21
C PHE A 55 -15.17 -11.65 4.43
N ILE A 56 -15.00 -12.10 3.19
CA ILE A 56 -16.11 -12.43 2.28
C ILE A 56 -15.96 -13.85 1.70
N SER A 57 -17.05 -14.43 1.18
CA SER A 57 -17.00 -15.74 0.52
C SER A 57 -16.31 -15.67 -0.85
N GLU A 58 -15.83 -16.80 -1.38
CA GLU A 58 -15.28 -16.84 -2.75
C GLU A 58 -16.32 -16.47 -3.82
N GLN A 59 -17.59 -16.78 -3.57
CA GLN A 59 -18.71 -16.43 -4.47
C GLN A 59 -18.89 -14.92 -4.53
N GLU A 60 -18.93 -14.26 -3.36
CA GLU A 60 -19.03 -12.81 -3.27
C GLU A 60 -17.78 -12.13 -3.85
N PHE A 61 -16.59 -12.68 -3.61
CA PHE A 61 -15.36 -12.15 -4.18
C PHE A 61 -15.39 -12.22 -5.72
N SER A 62 -15.84 -13.35 -6.28
CA SER A 62 -15.97 -13.54 -7.73
C SER A 62 -16.97 -12.55 -8.34
N ARG A 63 -18.12 -12.34 -7.69
CA ARG A 63 -19.10 -11.32 -8.10
C ARG A 63 -18.47 -9.93 -8.19
N LYS A 64 -17.70 -9.54 -7.17
CA LYS A 64 -16.98 -8.25 -7.15
C LYS A 64 -15.91 -8.11 -8.22
N ILE A 65 -15.28 -9.22 -8.63
CA ILE A 65 -14.37 -9.23 -9.79
C ILE A 65 -15.16 -8.94 -11.07
N GLU A 66 -16.28 -9.63 -11.30
CA GLU A 66 -17.14 -9.46 -12.48
C GLU A 66 -17.71 -8.05 -12.58
N GLU A 67 -18.04 -7.44 -11.45
CA GLU A 67 -18.53 -6.06 -11.34
C GLU A 67 -17.41 -5.00 -11.46
N GLY A 68 -16.14 -5.42 -11.56
CA GLY A 68 -15.00 -4.51 -11.69
C GLY A 68 -14.72 -3.66 -10.44
N GLU A 69 -15.17 -4.11 -9.26
CA GLU A 69 -15.04 -3.34 -8.02
C GLU A 69 -13.59 -3.25 -7.50
N PHE A 70 -12.74 -4.21 -7.86
CA PHE A 70 -11.36 -4.27 -7.36
C PHE A 70 -10.38 -3.44 -8.19
N ALA A 71 -9.57 -2.65 -7.49
CA ALA A 71 -8.44 -1.91 -8.02
C ALA A 71 -7.29 -2.86 -8.38
N GLU A 72 -7.12 -3.89 -7.57
CA GLU A 72 -6.29 -5.07 -7.82
C GLU A 72 -6.85 -6.26 -7.05
N TRP A 73 -6.55 -7.46 -7.51
CA TRP A 73 -6.77 -8.67 -6.73
C TRP A 73 -5.76 -9.74 -7.09
N ALA A 74 -5.46 -10.63 -6.15
CA ALA A 74 -4.52 -11.74 -6.37
C ALA A 74 -4.90 -12.97 -5.55
N ARG A 75 -4.53 -14.15 -6.05
CA ARG A 75 -4.54 -15.39 -5.26
C ARG A 75 -3.21 -15.55 -4.55
N VAL A 76 -3.24 -15.55 -3.23
CA VAL A 76 -2.07 -15.65 -2.35
C VAL A 76 -2.29 -16.78 -1.36
N HIS A 77 -1.40 -17.78 -1.39
CA HIS A 77 -1.47 -18.97 -0.52
C HIS A 77 -2.84 -19.68 -0.52
N GLY A 78 -3.51 -19.72 -1.67
CA GLY A 78 -4.79 -20.39 -1.85
C GLY A 78 -6.02 -19.50 -1.66
N HIS A 79 -5.88 -18.35 -1.01
CA HIS A 79 -6.99 -17.40 -0.79
C HIS A 79 -6.90 -16.20 -1.72
N LEU A 80 -8.04 -15.56 -1.96
CA LEU A 80 -8.12 -14.32 -2.74
C LEU A 80 -7.98 -13.12 -1.80
N TYR A 81 -7.32 -12.10 -2.31
CA TYR A 81 -7.16 -10.79 -1.67
C TYR A 81 -7.43 -9.72 -2.72
N GLY A 82 -8.05 -8.61 -2.33
CA GLY A 82 -8.29 -7.51 -3.25
C GLY A 82 -8.55 -6.17 -2.58
N THR A 83 -8.06 -5.11 -3.21
CA THR A 83 -8.27 -3.73 -2.78
C THR A 83 -9.45 -3.13 -3.54
N SER A 84 -10.47 -2.63 -2.85
CA SER A 84 -11.64 -2.00 -3.48
C SER A 84 -11.31 -0.63 -4.06
N ARG A 85 -11.72 -0.36 -5.31
CA ARG A 85 -11.61 0.97 -5.92
C ARG A 85 -12.43 2.01 -5.15
N LEU A 86 -13.62 1.61 -4.69
CA LEU A 86 -14.53 2.51 -3.99
C LEU A 86 -13.96 2.94 -2.64
N GLU A 87 -13.31 2.02 -1.92
CA GLU A 87 -12.65 2.35 -0.65
C GLU A 87 -11.43 3.27 -0.86
N LEU A 88 -10.61 3.02 -1.88
CA LEU A 88 -9.50 3.92 -2.24
C LEU A 88 -9.99 5.34 -2.51
N GLU A 89 -11.05 5.49 -3.31
CA GLU A 89 -11.62 6.78 -3.65
C GLU A 89 -12.15 7.52 -2.41
N LYS A 90 -12.83 6.82 -1.50
CA LYS A 90 -13.29 7.40 -0.23
C LYS A 90 -12.14 7.97 0.60
N TYR A 91 -11.02 7.25 0.71
CA TYR A 91 -9.85 7.75 1.45
C TYR A 91 -9.24 8.99 0.80
N PHE A 92 -9.14 9.01 -0.54
CA PHE A 92 -8.62 10.15 -1.27
C PHE A 92 -9.53 11.39 -1.13
N GLN A 93 -10.85 11.21 -1.23
CA GLN A 93 -11.84 12.28 -1.03
C GLN A 93 -11.82 12.83 0.40
N ALA A 94 -11.55 11.98 1.39
CA ALA A 94 -11.34 12.39 2.78
C ALA A 94 -9.98 13.11 2.99
N GLY A 95 -9.17 13.27 1.94
CA GLY A 95 -7.90 13.99 1.99
C GLY A 95 -6.73 13.18 2.54
N ASN A 96 -6.82 11.85 2.54
CA ASN A 96 -5.75 10.97 3.02
C ASN A 96 -4.91 10.44 1.86
N ASP A 97 -3.62 10.22 2.12
CA ASP A 97 -2.82 9.30 1.32
C ASP A 97 -3.11 7.87 1.78
N VAL A 98 -3.02 6.91 0.85
CA VAL A 98 -3.32 5.51 1.14
C VAL A 98 -2.07 4.67 1.00
N ILE A 99 -1.77 3.84 2.00
CA ILE A 99 -0.75 2.80 1.94
C ILE A 99 -1.39 1.42 1.83
N LEU A 100 -0.92 0.65 0.86
CA LEU A 100 -1.32 -0.73 0.58
C LEU A 100 -0.14 -1.66 0.87
N ASP A 101 -0.41 -2.75 1.58
CA ASP A 101 0.56 -3.82 1.77
C ASP A 101 0.12 -5.08 0.99
N ILE A 102 0.40 -5.12 -0.31
CA ILE A 102 -0.05 -6.19 -1.23
C ILE A 102 1.12 -7.01 -1.80
N ASP A 103 0.81 -8.10 -2.53
CA ASP A 103 1.82 -8.94 -3.19
C ASP A 103 2.26 -8.35 -4.55
N VAL A 104 3.26 -8.98 -5.18
CA VAL A 104 3.81 -8.51 -6.46
C VAL A 104 2.79 -8.56 -7.61
N GLN A 105 1.84 -9.50 -7.56
CA GLN A 105 0.78 -9.61 -8.58
C GLN A 105 -0.19 -8.43 -8.49
N GLY A 106 -0.69 -8.13 -7.28
CA GLY A 106 -1.55 -6.96 -7.06
C GLY A 106 -0.84 -5.66 -7.40
N ALA A 107 0.44 -5.52 -7.00
CA ALA A 107 1.24 -4.35 -7.33
C ALA A 107 1.42 -4.15 -8.84
N SER A 108 1.58 -5.22 -9.61
CA SER A 108 1.67 -5.11 -11.07
C SER A 108 0.39 -4.55 -11.69
N GLN A 109 -0.79 -4.98 -11.22
CA GLN A 109 -2.08 -4.45 -11.70
C GLN A 109 -2.27 -2.97 -11.35
N LEU A 110 -1.87 -2.57 -10.14
CA LEU A 110 -1.97 -1.16 -9.74
C LEU A 110 -1.02 -0.25 -10.52
N ARG A 111 0.15 -0.74 -10.95
CA ARG A 111 1.12 0.07 -11.69
C ARG A 111 0.55 0.59 -13.01
N GLU A 112 -0.26 -0.23 -13.68
CA GLU A 112 -0.93 0.15 -14.92
C GLU A 112 -2.07 1.15 -14.67
N ARG A 113 -2.82 0.97 -13.58
CA ARG A 113 -4.01 1.78 -13.25
C ARG A 113 -3.68 3.10 -12.56
N TYR A 114 -2.58 3.15 -11.80
CA TYR A 114 -2.14 4.28 -11.00
C TYR A 114 -0.68 4.62 -11.33
N PRO A 115 -0.40 5.21 -12.51
CA PRO A 115 0.96 5.47 -12.98
C PRO A 115 1.74 6.47 -12.10
N THR A 116 1.04 7.27 -11.30
CA THR A 116 1.63 8.21 -10.33
C THR A 116 1.77 7.62 -8.92
N GLY A 117 1.41 6.34 -8.76
CA GLY A 117 1.57 5.59 -7.51
C GLY A 117 3.04 5.37 -7.16
N ILE A 118 3.30 5.20 -5.86
CA ILE A 118 4.63 5.04 -5.30
C ILE A 118 4.81 3.60 -4.88
N PHE A 119 5.61 2.86 -5.63
CA PHE A 119 5.87 1.44 -5.44
C PHE A 119 7.20 1.26 -4.73
N ILE A 120 7.14 0.68 -3.53
CA ILE A 120 8.26 0.44 -2.64
C ILE A 120 8.39 -1.07 -2.40
N PHE A 121 9.56 -1.61 -2.72
CA PHE A 121 9.88 -3.01 -2.42
C PHE A 121 10.66 -3.10 -1.12
N VAL A 122 10.32 -4.06 -0.27
CA VAL A 122 10.97 -4.26 1.03
C VAL A 122 11.64 -5.63 1.02
N LEU A 123 12.93 -5.65 1.35
CA LEU A 123 13.71 -6.87 1.48
C LEU A 123 14.16 -7.09 2.92
N PRO A 124 14.33 -8.35 3.36
CA PRO A 124 15.15 -8.63 4.52
C PRO A 124 16.64 -8.35 4.19
N PRO A 125 17.50 -8.18 5.21
CA PRO A 125 18.92 -7.90 4.99
C PRO A 125 19.69 -9.07 4.36
N ASP A 126 19.24 -10.31 4.58
CA ASP A 126 19.84 -11.48 3.95
C ASP A 126 18.86 -12.66 3.80
N TRP A 127 19.25 -13.64 3.01
CA TRP A 127 18.47 -14.85 2.75
C TRP A 127 18.26 -15.71 4.01
N LYS A 128 19.27 -15.79 4.88
CA LYS A 128 19.23 -16.63 6.08
C LYS A 128 18.17 -16.13 7.05
N ARG A 129 18.04 -14.81 7.22
CA ARG A 129 17.01 -14.18 8.05
C ARG A 129 15.62 -14.33 7.46
N LEU A 130 15.46 -14.26 6.13
CA LEU A 130 14.19 -14.58 5.46
C LEU A 130 13.76 -16.03 5.79
N GLU A 131 14.67 -16.99 5.60
CA GLU A 131 14.41 -18.39 5.87
C GLU A 131 14.08 -18.65 7.35
N GLN A 132 14.86 -18.07 8.26
CA GLN A 132 14.58 -18.13 9.70
C GLN A 132 13.18 -17.61 10.03
N ARG A 133 12.77 -16.45 9.49
CA ARG A 133 11.43 -15.88 9.72
C ARG A 133 10.32 -16.78 9.16
N LEU A 134 10.52 -17.40 8.00
CA LEU A 134 9.56 -18.35 7.44
C LEU A 134 9.43 -19.62 8.28
N ARG A 135 10.54 -20.15 8.80
CA ARG A 135 10.58 -21.33 9.68
C ARG A 135 10.04 -21.06 11.10
N LEU A 136 10.18 -19.84 11.60
CA LEU A 136 9.69 -19.44 12.93
C LEU A 136 8.17 -19.49 13.06
N ARG A 137 7.43 -19.49 11.94
CA ARG A 137 6.02 -19.87 11.93
C ARG A 137 5.93 -21.41 12.03
N LYS A 138 6.23 -21.93 13.23
CA LYS A 138 6.44 -23.35 13.61
C LYS A 138 5.28 -24.32 13.34
N THR A 139 4.29 -23.93 12.55
CA THR A 139 3.10 -24.71 12.21
C THR A 139 3.09 -25.18 10.75
N ASP A 140 4.00 -24.69 9.90
CA ASP A 140 4.05 -25.09 8.50
C ASP A 140 4.96 -26.34 8.33
N PRO A 141 4.53 -27.38 7.59
CA PRO A 141 5.38 -28.51 7.24
C PRO A 141 6.56 -28.08 6.36
N GLU A 142 7.66 -28.86 6.36
CA GLU A 142 8.89 -28.49 5.62
C GLU A 142 8.64 -28.25 4.13
N GLU A 143 7.73 -29.01 3.50
CA GLU A 143 7.33 -28.82 2.11
C GLU A 143 6.73 -27.43 1.85
N GLU A 144 5.89 -26.94 2.77
CA GLU A 144 5.28 -25.61 2.69
C GLU A 144 6.33 -24.51 2.88
N VAL A 145 7.31 -24.72 3.77
CA VAL A 145 8.45 -23.80 3.94
C VAL A 145 9.25 -23.70 2.63
N GLN A 146 9.58 -24.83 2.00
CA GLN A 146 10.31 -24.85 0.73
C GLN A 146 9.52 -24.16 -0.40
N ARG A 147 8.21 -24.40 -0.48
CA ARG A 147 7.32 -23.72 -1.43
C ARG A 147 7.35 -22.20 -1.24
N ARG A 148 7.28 -21.73 0.00
CA ARG A 148 7.35 -20.29 0.32
C ARG A 148 8.72 -19.68 0.01
N LEU A 149 9.81 -20.41 0.27
CA LEU A 149 11.16 -19.97 -0.11
C LEU A 149 11.32 -19.84 -1.63
N GLN A 150 10.84 -20.82 -2.40
CA GLN A 150 10.83 -20.72 -3.86
C GLN A 150 10.02 -19.51 -4.35
N LYS A 151 8.82 -19.30 -3.78
CA LYS A 151 8.00 -18.13 -4.08
C LYS A 151 8.72 -16.82 -3.73
N ALA A 152 9.38 -16.75 -2.59
CA ALA A 152 10.15 -15.57 -2.19
C ALA A 152 11.24 -15.24 -3.22
N ARG A 153 11.93 -16.24 -3.80
CA ARG A 153 12.90 -15.99 -4.89
C ARG A 153 12.24 -15.36 -6.12
N SER A 154 11.08 -15.87 -6.54
CA SER A 154 10.36 -15.28 -7.67
C SER A 154 9.88 -13.86 -7.36
N GLU A 155 9.38 -13.60 -6.15
CA GLU A 155 8.93 -12.27 -5.73
C GLU A 155 10.10 -11.28 -5.69
N ILE A 156 11.27 -11.68 -5.19
CA ILE A 156 12.46 -10.83 -5.12
C ILE A 156 12.94 -10.41 -6.51
N ARG A 157 12.79 -11.24 -7.55
CA ARG A 157 13.19 -10.89 -8.92
C ARG A 157 12.43 -9.71 -9.51
N GLU A 158 11.28 -9.36 -8.93
CA GLU A 158 10.42 -8.27 -9.39
C GLU A 158 10.81 -6.90 -8.80
N TYR A 159 11.86 -6.84 -7.97
CA TYR A 159 12.26 -5.61 -7.26
C TYR A 159 12.57 -4.44 -8.20
N ASP A 160 13.06 -4.72 -9.40
CA ASP A 160 13.41 -3.74 -10.44
C ASP A 160 12.19 -3.02 -11.03
N LYS A 161 10.98 -3.51 -10.76
CA LYS A 161 9.71 -2.89 -11.15
C LYS A 161 9.18 -1.87 -10.13
N TYR A 162 9.94 -1.62 -9.05
CA TYR A 162 9.60 -0.68 -7.98
C TYR A 162 10.51 0.55 -8.06
N GLN A 163 10.03 1.70 -7.58
CA GLN A 163 10.82 2.93 -7.60
C GLN A 163 11.80 3.03 -6.43
N TYR A 164 11.49 2.34 -5.33
CA TYR A 164 12.27 2.38 -4.10
C TYR A 164 12.48 0.98 -3.52
N LEU A 165 13.63 0.77 -2.87
CA LEU A 165 13.99 -0.44 -2.16
C LEU A 165 14.34 -0.09 -0.70
N ILE A 166 13.75 -0.81 0.25
CA ILE A 166 14.01 -0.67 1.70
C ILE A 166 14.54 -1.99 2.23
N ILE A 167 15.60 -1.96 3.03
CA ILE A 167 16.14 -3.14 3.72
C ILE A 167 15.62 -3.16 5.17
N ASN A 168 14.73 -4.10 5.48
CA ASN A 168 14.14 -4.25 6.81
C ASN A 168 15.00 -5.13 7.74
N ASP A 169 16.17 -4.61 8.10
CA ASP A 169 17.04 -5.14 9.15
C ASP A 169 16.55 -4.68 10.53
N ASP A 170 16.50 -3.36 10.72
CA ASP A 170 15.94 -2.67 11.88
C ASP A 170 14.62 -2.00 11.52
N LEU A 171 13.57 -2.27 12.30
CA LEU A 171 12.22 -1.82 12.00
C LEU A 171 12.09 -0.30 12.09
N GLU A 172 12.70 0.34 13.07
CA GLU A 172 12.61 1.80 13.27
C GLU A 172 13.34 2.54 12.15
N MET A 173 14.50 2.03 11.74
CA MET A 173 15.23 2.54 10.58
C MET A 173 14.39 2.41 9.30
N ALA A 174 13.81 1.23 9.04
CA ALA A 174 12.97 1.01 7.87
C ALA A 174 11.72 1.92 7.86
N ILE A 175 11.09 2.17 9.03
CA ILE A 175 9.98 3.12 9.17
C ILE A 175 10.46 4.54 8.83
N SER A 176 11.64 4.94 9.31
CA SER A 176 12.23 6.25 9.01
C SER A 176 12.51 6.43 7.51
N GLU A 177 13.03 5.40 6.84
CA GLU A 177 13.26 5.39 5.39
C GLU A 177 11.95 5.51 4.61
N LEU A 178 10.95 4.69 4.97
CA LEU A 178 9.61 4.73 4.35
C LEU A 178 8.96 6.11 4.54
N ARG A 179 9.06 6.68 5.74
CA ARG A 179 8.60 8.05 6.03
C ARG A 179 9.30 9.06 5.13
N SER A 180 10.62 8.96 5.00
CA SER A 180 11.41 9.90 4.20
C SER A 180 10.98 9.88 2.73
N ILE A 181 10.76 8.68 2.16
CA ILE A 181 10.23 8.52 0.79
C ILE A 181 8.85 9.18 0.66
N ILE A 182 7.94 8.90 1.59
CA ILE A 182 6.57 9.44 1.53
C ILE A 182 6.58 10.97 1.63
N ILE A 183 7.34 11.54 2.56
CA ILE A 183 7.44 13.00 2.71
C ILE A 183 8.06 13.63 1.45
N ALA A 184 9.11 13.04 0.89
CA ALA A 184 9.72 13.52 -0.35
C ALA A 184 8.70 13.49 -1.51
N GLU A 185 7.93 12.42 -1.66
CA GLU A 185 6.89 12.30 -2.69
C GLU A 185 5.77 13.33 -2.52
N ARG A 186 5.39 13.65 -1.28
CA ARG A 186 4.42 14.74 -0.98
C ARG A 186 4.92 16.11 -1.41
N CYS A 187 6.24 16.31 -1.47
CA CYS A 187 6.88 17.58 -1.82
C CYS A 187 7.21 17.73 -3.31
N ARG A 188 6.87 16.76 -4.17
CA ARG A 188 7.14 16.86 -5.60
C ARG A 188 6.31 17.99 -6.22
N THR A 189 6.97 18.82 -7.02
CA THR A 189 6.38 20.05 -7.58
C THR A 189 5.15 19.80 -8.44
N PHE A 190 5.12 18.72 -9.23
CA PHE A 190 3.96 18.38 -10.06
C PHE A 190 2.71 18.00 -9.27
N ARG A 191 2.83 17.74 -7.96
CA ARG A 191 1.70 17.46 -7.06
C ARG A 191 1.20 18.71 -6.34
N ALA A 192 1.88 19.84 -6.48
CA ALA A 192 1.44 21.09 -5.87
C ALA A 192 0.14 21.55 -6.54
N ASP A 193 -0.86 21.91 -5.73
CA ASP A 193 -2.08 22.53 -6.24
C ASP A 193 -1.76 23.88 -6.90
N PRO A 194 -1.97 24.03 -8.23
CA PRO A 194 -1.73 25.29 -8.91
C PRO A 194 -2.63 26.42 -8.39
N GLY A 195 -3.82 26.10 -7.87
CA GLY A 195 -4.73 27.06 -7.24
C GLY A 195 -4.10 27.70 -6.01
N PHE A 196 -3.53 26.89 -5.12
CA PHE A 196 -2.78 27.38 -3.95
C PHE A 196 -1.63 28.33 -4.36
N LEU A 197 -0.91 28.02 -5.44
CA LEU A 197 0.17 28.89 -5.92
C LEU A 197 -0.35 30.21 -6.51
N LYS A 198 -1.47 30.18 -7.25
CA LYS A 198 -2.12 31.40 -7.76
C LYS A 198 -2.63 32.29 -6.64
N ASP A 199 -3.22 31.70 -5.61
CA ASP A 199 -3.69 32.40 -4.41
C ASP A 199 -2.51 33.09 -3.70
N LEU A 200 -1.40 32.36 -3.53
CA LEU A 200 -0.17 32.87 -2.91
C LEU A 200 0.44 34.03 -3.73
N MET A 201 0.39 33.95 -5.05
CA MET A 201 0.85 35.02 -5.96
C MET A 201 -0.14 36.18 -6.08
N GLY A 202 -1.29 36.14 -5.39
CA GLY A 202 -2.30 37.19 -5.40
C GLY A 202 -3.03 37.35 -6.74
N GLN A 203 -3.04 36.31 -7.58
CA GLN A 203 -3.59 36.36 -8.94
C GLN A 203 -5.10 36.07 -9.01
N ASP A 204 -5.76 35.80 -7.87
CA ASP A 204 -7.22 35.71 -7.78
C ASP A 204 -7.81 36.94 -7.08
N ARG A 205 -7.88 38.05 -7.82
CA ARG A 205 -8.72 39.21 -7.52
C ARG A 205 -9.72 39.43 -8.65
N ARG A 206 -10.77 38.62 -8.68
CA ARG A 206 -12.03 38.91 -9.40
C ARG A 206 -13.18 38.47 -8.50
N GLY A 207 -14.12 39.29 -8.04
CA GLY A 207 -14.29 40.73 -8.04
C GLY A 207 -15.45 41.01 -7.07
N ARG A 208 -15.23 41.87 -6.07
CA ARG A 208 -16.31 42.63 -5.44
C ARG A 208 -15.93 44.08 -5.63
N SER A 209 -16.37 44.63 -6.76
CA SER A 209 -16.52 46.07 -6.91
C SER A 209 -17.45 46.52 -5.80
N CYS A 210 -16.87 47.11 -4.76
CA CYS A 210 -17.51 48.22 -4.09
C CYS A 210 -17.52 49.37 -5.11
N CYS A 211 -18.69 49.60 -5.71
CA CYS A 211 -19.14 50.92 -6.14
C CYS A 211 -20.55 51.00 -5.52
N ASP A 212 -20.70 51.64 -4.37
CA ASP A 212 -20.91 53.08 -4.19
C ASP A 212 -22.29 53.54 -4.69
N SER A 213 -23.10 53.95 -3.72
CA SER A 213 -24.24 54.89 -3.74
C SER A 213 -25.57 54.46 -4.37
#